data_AF-C5M955-F1
#
_entry.id   AF-C5M955-F1
#
_cell.length_a   1.000
_cell.length_b   1.000
_cell.length_c   1.000
_cell.angle_alpha   90.00
_cell.angle_beta   90.00
_cell.angle_gamma   90.00
#
_symmetry.space_group_name_H-M   'P 1'
#
loop_
_entity.id
_entity.type
_entity.pdbx_description
1 polymer ?
#
loop_
_entity_poly.entity_id
_entity_poly.type
_entity_poly.pdbx_seq_one_letter_code
_entity_poly.pdbx_strand_id
1 'polypeptide(L)'
;MSALEDAGRLPGKAYKDCTIYTTLSPCNMCTGAILLYGIKRVVMGENVNFQGAEDLLRANGVEVINLDDNDCKEIMSKFIKERPTDWNEDIGE
;
A
#
# COMPACT_ATOMS: atom_id res chain seq x y z
N MET A 1 3.11 -4.64 5.09
CA MET A 1 4.46 -5.27 4.98
C MET A 1 4.42 -6.79 4.80
N SER A 2 3.45 -7.53 5.37
CA SER A 2 3.35 -9.00 5.29
C SER A 2 3.60 -9.58 3.90
N ALA A 3 2.98 -9.03 2.85
CA ALA A 3 3.12 -9.56 1.48
C ALA A 3 4.57 -9.69 0.99
N LEU A 4 5.47 -8.78 1.38
CA LEU A 4 6.89 -8.86 1.03
C LEU A 4 7.65 -9.87 1.89
N GLU A 5 7.26 -10.02 3.15
CA GLU A 5 7.82 -11.02 4.07
C GLU A 5 7.44 -12.44 3.62
N ASP A 6 6.16 -12.64 3.29
CA ASP A 6 5.59 -13.92 2.85
C ASP A 6 6.16 -14.37 1.50
N ALA A 7 6.54 -13.42 0.63
CA ALA A 7 7.25 -13.70 -0.62
C ALA A 7 8.66 -14.29 -0.38
N GLY A 8 9.19 -14.16 0.84
CA GLY A 8 10.50 -14.64 1.24
C GLY A 8 11.66 -13.92 0.55
N ARG A 9 12.84 -14.52 0.62
CA ARG A 9 14.05 -13.95 0.02
C ARG A 9 14.04 -14.16 -1.49
N LEU A 10 13.91 -13.06 -2.23
CA LEU A 10 14.03 -13.06 -3.70
C LEU A 10 15.28 -12.30 -4.15
N PRO A 11 15.86 -12.65 -5.31
CA PRO A 11 16.93 -11.85 -5.90
C PRO A 11 16.39 -10.46 -6.27
N GLY A 12 17.19 -9.40 -6.07
CA GLY A 12 16.74 -8.01 -6.27
C GLY A 12 16.15 -7.70 -7.65
N LYS A 13 16.56 -8.44 -8.69
CA LYS A 13 15.98 -8.33 -10.05
C LYS A 13 14.51 -8.73 -10.13
N ALA A 14 14.04 -9.64 -9.27
CA ALA A 14 12.66 -10.12 -9.29
C ALA A 14 11.68 -8.98 -9.02
N TYR A 15 11.96 -8.14 -8.03
CA TYR A 15 11.10 -7.02 -7.64
C TYR A 15 10.93 -5.94 -8.73
N LYS A 16 11.94 -5.76 -9.59
CA LYS A 16 11.93 -4.70 -10.63
C LYS A 16 10.90 -4.93 -11.73
N ASP A 17 10.42 -6.17 -11.88
CA ASP A 17 9.40 -6.56 -12.85
C ASP A 17 8.09 -6.99 -12.15
N CYS A 18 7.95 -6.70 -10.85
CA CYS A 18 6.76 -7.01 -10.07
C CYS A 18 5.77 -5.84 -10.04
N THR A 19 4.50 -6.20 -9.83
CA THR A 19 3.44 -5.30 -9.39
C THR A 19 3.06 -5.68 -7.97
N ILE A 20 2.98 -4.71 -7.06
CA ILE A 20 2.43 -4.93 -5.72
C ILE A 20 0.98 -4.48 -5.70
N TYR A 21 0.14 -5.31 -5.09
CA TYR A 21 -1.28 -5.04 -4.89
C TYR A 21 -1.52 -4.77 -3.41
N THR A 22 -2.27 -3.72 -3.11
CA THR A 22 -2.69 -3.37 -1.75
C THR A 22 -4.15 -2.95 -1.78
N THR A 23 -4.92 -3.23 -0.74
CA THR A 23 -6.32 -2.78 -0.69
C THR A 23 -6.42 -1.29 -0.38
N LEU A 24 -5.45 -0.74 0.35
CA LEU A 24 -5.41 0.65 0.82
C LEU A 24 -4.15 1.38 0.32
N SER A 25 -4.23 2.70 0.14
CA SER A 25 -3.09 3.56 -0.19
C SER A 25 -1.92 3.32 0.79
N PRO A 26 -0.68 3.12 0.30
CA PRO A 26 0.44 2.73 1.15
C PRO A 26 0.93 3.87 2.05
N CYS A 27 1.07 3.59 3.35
CA CYS A 27 1.70 4.51 4.30
C CYS A 27 3.19 4.74 3.99
N ASN A 28 3.84 5.68 4.68
CA ASN A 28 5.25 6.03 4.47
C ASN A 28 6.20 4.81 4.52
N MET A 29 5.98 3.89 5.47
CA MET A 29 6.79 2.68 5.59
C MET A 29 6.65 1.77 4.37
N CYS A 30 5.42 1.46 3.97
CA CYS A 30 5.15 0.61 2.81
C CYS A 30 5.65 1.26 1.51
N THR A 31 5.45 2.57 1.33
CA THR A 31 6.00 3.34 0.22
C THR A 31 7.53 3.26 0.19
N GLY A 32 8.19 3.43 1.34
CA GLY A 32 9.65 3.29 1.45
C GLY A 32 10.14 1.90 1.03
N ALA A 33 9.43 0.84 1.43
CA ALA A 33 9.75 -0.53 1.02
C ALA A 33 9.63 -0.73 -0.50
N ILE A 34 8.54 -0.23 -1.11
CA ILE A 34 8.31 -0.29 -2.56
C ILE A 34 9.46 0.38 -3.32
N LEU A 35 9.88 1.57 -2.87
CA LEU A 35 11.01 2.30 -3.46
C LEU A 35 12.34 1.57 -3.26
N LEU A 36 12.59 1.05 -2.05
CA LEU A 36 13.82 0.33 -1.72
C LEU A 36 14.01 -0.92 -2.59
N TYR A 37 12.95 -1.71 -2.78
CA TYR A 37 13.00 -2.91 -3.62
C TYR A 37 12.95 -2.59 -5.13
N GLY A 38 12.64 -1.34 -5.50
CA GLY A 38 12.57 -0.91 -6.90
C GLY A 38 11.38 -1.50 -7.65
N ILE A 39 10.26 -1.74 -6.96
CA ILE A 39 9.00 -2.21 -7.54
C ILE A 39 8.42 -1.09 -8.41
N LYS A 40 8.12 -1.38 -9.67
CA LYS A 40 7.75 -0.35 -10.66
C LYS A 40 6.27 -0.02 -10.74
N ARG A 41 5.40 -0.88 -10.20
CA ARG A 41 3.95 -0.68 -10.25
C ARG A 41 3.28 -1.02 -8.92
N VAL A 42 2.37 -0.16 -8.51
CA VAL A 42 1.48 -0.33 -7.36
C VAL A 42 0.05 -0.21 -7.87
N VAL A 43 -0.77 -1.22 -7.56
CA VAL A 43 -2.21 -1.16 -7.78
C VAL A 43 -2.86 -1.17 -6.40
N MET A 44 -3.61 -0.12 -6.09
CA MET A 44 -4.31 0.02 -4.83
C MET A 44 -5.82 -0.05 -5.03
N GLY A 45 -6.51 -0.66 -4.06
CA GLY A 45 -7.97 -0.73 -4.03
C GLY A 45 -8.58 0.66 -3.89
N GLU A 46 -8.19 1.40 -2.86
CA GLU A 46 -8.73 2.74 -2.59
C GLU A 46 -7.77 3.63 -1.78
N ASN A 47 -8.07 4.93 -1.75
CA ASN A 47 -7.33 5.95 -0.99
C ASN A 47 -8.24 6.98 -0.28
N VAL A 48 -9.53 6.66 -0.14
CA VAL A 48 -10.55 7.51 0.50
C VAL A 48 -10.49 7.39 2.01
N ASN A 49 -10.36 6.18 2.55
CA ASN A 49 -10.30 5.98 3.99
C ASN A 49 -8.94 6.35 4.59
N PHE A 50 -7.88 6.21 3.80
CA PHE A 50 -6.54 6.64 4.14
C PHE A 50 -5.76 6.95 2.87
N GLN A 51 -5.10 8.09 2.85
CA GLN A 51 -4.20 8.47 1.77
C GLN A 51 -2.78 8.59 2.33
N GLY A 52 -1.93 7.65 1.96
CA GLY A 52 -0.53 7.64 2.35
C GLY A 52 0.35 8.43 1.38
N ALA A 53 1.59 7.97 1.19
CA ALA A 53 2.60 8.67 0.39
C ALA A 53 2.59 8.28 -1.10
N GLU A 54 1.40 8.19 -1.70
CA GLU A 54 1.25 7.80 -3.11
C GLU A 54 1.93 8.77 -4.09
N ASP A 55 1.99 10.06 -3.77
CA ASP A 55 2.66 11.04 -4.62
C ASP A 55 4.19 10.88 -4.63
N LEU A 56 4.77 10.40 -3.52
CA LEU A 56 6.19 10.09 -3.47
C LEU A 56 6.55 8.93 -4.40
N LEU A 57 5.67 7.93 -4.52
CA LEU A 57 5.82 6.84 -5.47
C LEU A 57 5.81 7.37 -6.91
N ARG A 58 4.80 8.18 -7.26
CA ARG A 58 4.68 8.79 -8.59
C ARG A 58 5.90 9.65 -8.93
N ALA A 59 6.36 10.47 -7.98
CA ALA A 59 7.54 11.32 -8.15
C ALA A 59 8.84 10.53 -8.40
N ASN A 60 8.91 9.28 -7.95
CA ASN A 60 10.03 8.37 -8.18
C ASN A 60 9.82 7.41 -9.36
N GLY A 61 8.82 7.68 -10.22
CA GLY A 61 8.59 6.94 -11.46
C GLY A 61 7.90 5.60 -11.28
N VAL A 62 7.29 5.34 -10.12
CA VAL A 62 6.44 4.17 -9.89
C VAL A 62 5.06 4.46 -10.49
N GLU A 63 4.53 3.52 -11.28
CA GLU A 63 3.17 3.59 -11.77
C GLU A 63 2.19 3.28 -10.63
N VAL A 64 1.31 4.22 -10.30
CA VAL A 64 0.33 4.08 -9.21
C VAL A 64 -1.07 4.11 -9.81
N ILE A 65 -1.79 3.00 -9.67
CA ILE A 65 -3.17 2.83 -10.15
C ILE A 65 -4.09 2.75 -8.94
N ASN A 66 -5.09 3.64 -8.88
CA ASN A 66 -6.21 3.56 -7.94
C ASN A 66 -7.40 2.90 -8.65
N LEU A 67 -7.89 1.77 -8.14
CA LEU A 67 -9.07 1.11 -8.70
C LEU A 67 -10.38 1.74 -8.24
N ASP A 68 -10.34 2.58 -7.21
CA ASP A 68 -11.53 3.17 -6.58
C ASP A 68 -12.55 2.10 -6.14
N ASP A 69 -12.04 0.95 -5.67
CA ASP A 69 -12.79 -0.27 -5.40
C ASP A 69 -13.72 -0.11 -4.19
N ASN A 70 -15.02 -0.38 -4.41
CA ASN A 70 -16.03 -0.17 -3.37
C ASN A 70 -15.95 -1.21 -2.26
N ASP A 71 -15.59 -2.45 -2.55
CA ASP A 71 -15.49 -3.50 -1.53
C ASP A 71 -14.34 -3.17 -0.55
N CYS A 72 -13.22 -2.65 -1.07
CA CYS A 72 -12.09 -2.16 -0.26
C CYS A 72 -12.48 -0.99 0.64
N LYS A 73 -13.24 -0.02 0.12
CA LYS A 73 -13.72 1.13 0.92
C LYS A 73 -14.68 0.70 2.01
N GLU A 74 -15.62 -0.18 1.68
CA GLU A 74 -16.65 -0.63 2.63
C GLU A 74 -16.03 -1.39 3.80
N ILE A 75 -15.12 -2.32 3.53
CA ILE A 75 -14.47 -3.09 4.60
C ILE A 75 -13.59 -2.20 5.49
N MET A 76 -12.82 -1.28 4.89
CA MET A 76 -11.96 -0.37 5.65
C MET A 76 -12.77 0.66 6.45
N SER A 77 -13.78 1.27 5.84
CA SER A 77 -14.67 2.21 6.53
C SER A 77 -15.36 1.57 7.72
N LYS A 78 -15.82 0.31 7.57
CA LYS A 78 -16.42 -0.45 8.66
C LYS A 78 -15.43 -0.69 9.80
N PHE A 79 -14.22 -1.15 9.49
CA PHE A 79 -13.18 -1.40 10.51
C PHE A 79 -12.82 -0.14 11.29
N ILE A 80 -12.57 0.98 10.60
CA ILE A 80 -12.23 2.26 11.24
C ILE A 80 -13.36 2.75 12.16
N LYS A 81 -14.62 2.58 11.74
CA LYS A 81 -15.79 2.97 12.53
C LYS A 81 -15.98 2.09 13.77
N GLU A 82 -15.77 0.79 13.64
CA GLU A 82 -15.98 -0.18 14.72
C GLU A 82 -14.81 -0.21 15.72
N ARG A 83 -13.59 0.07 15.25
CA ARG A 83 -12.34 -0.07 16.02
C ARG A 83 -11.37 1.11 15.78
N PRO A 84 -11.78 2.37 16.09
CA PRO A 84 -10.98 3.55 15.76
C PRO A 84 -9.63 3.60 16.49
N THR A 85 -9.57 3.14 17.74
CA THR A 85 -8.31 3.12 18.50
C THR A 85 -7.29 2.16 17.90
N ASP A 86 -7.74 0.99 17.44
CA ASP A 86 -6.84 0.00 16.83
C ASP A 86 -6.36 0.46 15.44
N TRP A 87 -7.22 1.16 14.69
CA TRP A 87 -6.80 1.81 13.45
C TRP A 87 -5.74 2.89 13.71
N ASN A 88 -5.95 3.76 14.69
CA ASN A 88 -4.98 4.81 15.03
C ASN A 88 -3.65 4.18 15.47
N GLU A 89 -3.68 3.09 16.26
CA GLU A 89 -2.48 2.34 16.62
C GLU A 89 -1.70 1.84 15.38
N ASP A 90 -2.39 1.33 14.35
CA ASP A 90 -1.77 0.81 13.11
C ASP A 90 -1.05 1.91 12.30
N ILE A 91 -1.57 3.15 12.34
CA ILE A 91 -0.96 4.30 11.66
C ILE A 91 -0.08 5.16 12.57
N GLY A 92 0.00 4.85 13.86
CA GLY A 92 0.83 5.55 14.85
C GLY A 92 0.26 6.88 15.37
N GLU A 93 -1.07 7.00 15.45
CA GLU A 93 -1.81 8.13 16.04
C GLU A 93 -2.36 7.85 17.45
#